data_AF-A0A2G8RKE5-F1
#
_entry.id   AF-A0A2G8RKE5-F1
#
_cell.length_a   1.000
_cell.length_b   1.000
_cell.length_c   1.000
_cell.angle_alpha   90.00
_cell.angle_beta   90.00
_cell.angle_gamma   90.00
#
_symmetry.space_group_name_H-M   'P 1'
#
loop_
_entity.id
_entity.type
_entity.pdbx_description
1 polymer ?
#
loop_
_entity_poly.entity_id
_entity_poly.type
_entity_poly.pdbx_seq_one_letter_code
_entity_poly.pdbx_strand_id
1 'polypeptide(L)'
;MTDAPTTNRPGRVAVIVLGMHRSGTSSLAGMLDGLGCHGPATPMPKTDANAAGYFESLPVFRLNDAILTALRSRWDDWRPLRPDVHLSPRLAEFHDKARAVIEAEYGDGSLIYLKDPRISMLLPFWRGVLDAGGYRYVYLNIHRSPSEIAASLQRRDEIDPGLSLLTWLSQVLQAERHSRGQVRHFTSYEALLRDPAAVAMAAETAFGFPWPRPAEDGASRVNRALRHHDDGVRAVLEDARVPGLIRQTLEILERWAAQGEQAADHAQLDDIAAAFDEAEGLFAGAMQALRSRSAQLAPTRAREEALKTEKAALEAHLTQATKDKAMLDEHLTQITQARDEALRDCNTAREAQAEAEAHQARQQQELDMLTDRLTQITRARDEALRDRDTALATIRRETIAVTNRAAATEAARQQLEQSRKEAEALSGQLETQRQEFLSSTSWRVSAPVRALGRLIRRR
;
A
#
# COMPACT_ATOMS: atom_id res chain seq x y z
N MET A 1 -48.50 33.45 71.29
CA MET A 1 -47.46 33.39 70.25
C MET A 1 -47.05 31.94 70.13
N THR A 2 -47.64 31.23 69.19
CA THR A 2 -47.25 29.87 68.78
C THR A 2 -46.65 30.02 67.40
N ASP A 3 -45.37 29.71 67.29
CA ASP A 3 -44.57 29.83 66.08
C ASP A 3 -45.20 29.07 64.92
N ALA A 4 -45.55 29.80 63.86
CA ALA A 4 -45.78 29.22 62.55
C ALA A 4 -44.42 28.78 61.99
N PRO A 5 -44.25 27.55 61.48
CA PRO A 5 -43.01 27.15 60.86
C PRO A 5 -42.80 27.94 59.56
N THR A 6 -41.89 28.90 59.61
CA THR A 6 -41.39 29.68 58.49
C THR A 6 -40.32 28.89 57.74
N THR A 7 -40.69 27.83 57.01
CA THR A 7 -39.80 27.20 56.01
C THR A 7 -40.60 26.62 54.84
N ASN A 8 -41.21 27.49 54.03
CA ASN A 8 -41.81 27.12 52.74
C ASN A 8 -40.70 26.86 51.69
N ARG A 9 -39.76 25.94 51.97
CA ARG A 9 -38.79 25.49 50.97
C ARG A 9 -39.55 24.60 49.97
N PRO A 10 -39.51 24.90 48.66
CA PRO A 10 -40.07 24.00 47.68
C PRO A 10 -39.40 22.63 47.81
N GLY A 11 -40.21 21.57 47.87
CA GLY A 11 -39.72 20.19 47.98
C GLY A 11 -38.90 19.75 46.76
N ARG A 12 -38.21 18.61 46.86
CA ARG A 12 -37.41 18.08 45.74
C ARG A 12 -38.33 17.68 44.59
N VAL A 13 -37.99 18.07 43.36
CA VAL A 13 -38.74 17.75 42.14
C VAL A 13 -37.85 17.01 41.15
N ALA A 14 -38.37 15.91 40.59
CA ALA A 14 -37.73 15.17 39.52
C ALA A 14 -38.58 15.28 38.23
N VAL A 15 -38.03 15.91 37.20
CA VAL A 15 -38.62 15.93 35.85
C VAL A 15 -38.17 14.67 35.13
N ILE A 16 -39.09 13.74 34.90
CA ILE A 16 -38.79 12.46 34.27
C ILE A 16 -39.11 12.56 32.78
N VAL A 17 -38.09 12.36 31.95
CA VAL A 17 -38.24 12.39 30.49
C VAL A 17 -38.63 10.99 30.02
N LEU A 18 -39.83 10.87 29.47
CA LEU A 18 -40.39 9.62 28.96
C LEU A 18 -40.48 9.65 27.44
N GLY A 19 -40.23 8.53 26.80
CA GLY A 19 -40.28 8.40 25.34
C GLY A 19 -39.35 7.30 24.84
N MET A 20 -39.73 6.72 23.70
CA MET A 20 -38.92 5.69 23.05
C MET A 20 -37.55 6.24 22.65
N HIS A 21 -36.54 5.38 22.59
CA HIS A 21 -35.27 5.70 21.93
C HIS A 21 -35.50 6.39 20.57
N ARG A 22 -34.63 7.35 20.23
CA ARG A 22 -34.69 8.13 18.97
C ARG A 22 -35.87 9.10 18.83
N SER A 23 -36.71 9.27 19.86
CA SER A 23 -37.79 10.27 19.91
C SER A 23 -37.32 11.70 20.23
N GLY A 24 -36.02 11.95 20.32
CA GLY A 24 -35.49 13.26 20.71
C GLY A 24 -35.42 13.50 22.22
N THR A 25 -35.51 12.46 23.03
CA THR A 25 -35.38 12.54 24.50
C THR A 25 -34.07 13.20 24.95
N SER A 26 -32.97 13.08 24.18
CA SER A 26 -31.72 13.79 24.47
C SER A 26 -31.81 15.29 24.20
N SER A 27 -32.49 15.72 23.14
CA SER A 27 -32.73 17.15 22.88
C SER A 27 -33.60 17.76 23.98
N LEU A 28 -34.60 17.02 24.46
CA LEU A 28 -35.46 17.44 25.55
C LEU A 28 -34.71 17.54 26.89
N ALA A 29 -33.81 16.60 27.17
CA ALA A 29 -32.94 16.67 28.35
C ALA A 29 -31.95 17.85 28.28
N GLY A 30 -31.40 18.14 27.10
CA GLY A 30 -30.59 19.34 26.89
C GLY A 30 -31.36 20.63 27.14
N MET A 31 -32.63 20.68 26.75
CA MET A 31 -33.51 21.80 27.07
C MET A 31 -33.69 21.96 28.59
N LEU A 32 -33.99 20.89 29.32
CA LEU A 32 -34.08 20.88 30.79
C LEU A 32 -32.79 21.38 31.47
N ASP A 33 -31.63 20.94 31.00
CA ASP A 33 -30.32 21.42 31.49
C ASP A 33 -30.15 22.93 31.28
N GLY A 34 -30.55 23.43 30.11
CA GLY A 34 -30.57 24.86 29.78
C GLY A 34 -31.53 25.65 30.66
N LEU A 35 -32.70 25.09 31.01
CA LEU A 35 -33.69 25.66 31.91
C LEU A 35 -33.24 25.69 33.38
N GLY A 36 -32.10 25.06 33.71
CA GLY A 36 -31.52 25.05 35.04
C GLY A 36 -31.91 23.85 35.90
N CYS A 37 -32.47 22.79 35.31
CA CYS A 37 -32.61 21.51 35.99
C CYS A 37 -31.23 20.85 36.15
N HIS A 38 -30.98 20.26 37.33
CA HIS A 38 -29.73 19.58 37.64
C HIS A 38 -29.67 18.22 36.92
N GLY A 39 -28.68 18.05 36.03
CA GLY A 39 -28.38 16.79 35.36
C GLY A 39 -27.51 15.84 36.18
N PRO A 40 -27.24 14.63 35.69
CA PRO A 40 -26.44 13.66 36.43
C PRO A 40 -24.96 14.06 36.53
N ALA A 41 -24.32 13.71 37.65
CA ALA A 41 -22.89 13.91 37.86
C ALA A 41 -22.02 13.13 36.86
N THR A 42 -22.48 11.95 36.41
CA THR A 42 -21.75 11.08 35.49
C THR A 42 -22.53 10.86 34.18
N PRO A 43 -22.61 11.87 33.30
CA PRO A 43 -23.30 11.70 32.02
C PRO A 43 -22.55 10.71 31.11
N MET A 44 -23.32 9.97 30.30
CA MET A 44 -22.78 9.01 29.35
C MET A 44 -21.89 9.69 28.28
N PRO A 45 -20.75 9.09 27.92
CA PRO A 45 -19.79 9.67 26.99
C PRO A 45 -20.35 9.75 25.56
N LYS A 46 -19.79 10.67 24.77
CA LYS A 46 -20.12 10.84 23.35
C LYS A 46 -19.79 9.57 22.56
N THR A 47 -20.57 9.28 21.52
CA THR A 47 -20.36 8.15 20.59
C THR A 47 -20.52 8.65 19.16
N ASP A 48 -20.03 7.91 18.16
CA ASP A 48 -20.21 8.28 16.74
C ASP A 48 -21.70 8.43 16.36
N ALA A 49 -22.58 7.63 16.97
CA ALA A 49 -24.03 7.72 16.79
C ALA A 49 -24.70 8.93 17.47
N ASN A 50 -23.98 9.63 18.35
CA ASN A 50 -24.41 10.84 19.04
C ASN A 50 -23.21 11.72 19.45
N ALA A 51 -22.74 12.54 18.51
CA ALA A 51 -21.58 13.42 18.68
C ALA A 51 -21.80 14.54 19.74
N ALA A 52 -23.03 14.81 20.15
CA ALA A 52 -23.34 15.79 21.20
C ALA A 52 -23.10 15.25 22.62
N GLY A 53 -23.04 13.92 22.79
CA GLY A 53 -23.07 13.28 24.11
C GLY A 53 -24.48 12.94 24.56
N TYR A 54 -24.57 12.17 25.63
CA TYR A 54 -25.85 11.75 26.20
C TYR A 54 -26.08 12.47 27.52
N PHE A 55 -27.28 12.98 27.71
CA PHE A 55 -27.77 13.52 28.98
C PHE A 55 -28.27 12.41 29.94
N GLU A 56 -27.93 11.16 29.65
CA GLU A 56 -28.28 9.98 30.45
C GLU A 56 -27.19 9.76 31.50
N SER A 57 -27.59 9.41 32.73
CA SER A 57 -26.63 8.95 33.75
C SER A 57 -26.11 7.56 33.38
N LEU A 58 -24.80 7.41 33.30
CA LEU A 58 -24.17 6.11 32.99
C LEU A 58 -24.51 5.04 34.05
N PRO A 59 -24.48 5.35 35.37
CA PRO A 59 -24.99 4.43 36.39
C PRO A 59 -26.45 4.03 36.23
N VAL A 60 -27.36 4.99 35.94
CA VAL A 60 -28.79 4.70 35.71
C VAL A 60 -28.97 3.78 34.49
N PHE A 61 -28.26 4.07 33.40
CA PHE A 61 -28.27 3.25 32.19
C PHE A 61 -27.89 1.80 32.47
N ARG A 62 -26.76 1.59 33.17
CA ARG A 62 -26.28 0.25 33.52
C ARG A 62 -27.26 -0.48 34.44
N LEU A 63 -27.87 0.25 35.38
CA LEU A 63 -28.84 -0.32 36.30
C LEU A 63 -30.13 -0.75 35.57
N ASN A 64 -30.65 0.08 34.67
CA ASN A 64 -31.81 -0.25 33.84
C ASN A 64 -31.56 -1.49 32.98
N ASP A 65 -30.38 -1.59 32.35
CA ASP A 65 -30.01 -2.76 31.54
C ASP A 65 -29.91 -4.04 32.39
N ALA A 66 -29.36 -3.95 33.61
CA ALA A 66 -29.29 -5.05 34.55
C ALA A 66 -30.68 -5.49 35.05
N ILE A 67 -31.59 -4.54 35.31
CA ILE A 67 -32.99 -4.83 35.67
C ILE A 67 -33.68 -5.57 34.52
N LEU A 68 -33.63 -5.03 33.30
CA LEU A 68 -34.26 -5.67 32.13
C LEU A 68 -33.69 -7.08 31.88
N THR A 69 -32.38 -7.26 32.01
CA THR A 69 -31.73 -8.57 31.90
C THR A 69 -32.23 -9.54 32.97
N ALA A 70 -32.38 -9.10 34.22
CA ALA A 70 -32.93 -9.92 35.29
C ALA A 70 -34.39 -10.33 35.02
N LEU A 71 -35.14 -9.50 34.30
CA LEU A 71 -36.50 -9.78 33.83
C LEU A 71 -36.55 -10.56 32.51
N ARG A 72 -35.41 -11.01 31.97
CA ARG A 72 -35.28 -11.68 30.66
C ARG A 72 -35.83 -10.84 29.49
N SER A 73 -35.74 -9.53 29.62
CA SER A 73 -36.13 -8.55 28.62
C SER A 73 -34.91 -7.73 28.18
N ARG A 74 -35.16 -6.74 27.32
CA ARG A 74 -34.17 -5.84 26.70
C ARG A 74 -34.90 -4.59 26.23
N TRP A 75 -34.15 -3.53 25.94
CA TRP A 75 -34.74 -2.26 25.53
C TRP A 75 -35.49 -2.34 24.18
N ASP A 76 -35.09 -3.25 23.30
CA ASP A 76 -35.69 -3.51 21.99
C ASP A 76 -36.76 -4.62 22.05
N ASP A 77 -37.13 -5.10 23.24
CA ASP A 77 -38.21 -6.05 23.41
C ASP A 77 -39.56 -5.32 23.25
N TRP A 78 -40.31 -5.71 22.24
CA TRP A 78 -41.64 -5.16 22.01
C TRP A 78 -42.68 -5.71 23.00
N ARG A 79 -42.37 -6.82 23.67
CA ARG A 79 -43.28 -7.43 24.64
C ARG A 79 -43.32 -6.58 25.91
N PRO A 80 -44.51 -6.15 26.36
CA PRO A 80 -44.60 -5.32 27.55
C PRO A 80 -44.14 -6.08 28.79
N LEU A 81 -43.59 -5.35 29.76
CA LEU A 81 -43.30 -5.93 31.05
C LEU A 81 -44.60 -6.27 31.77
N ARG A 82 -44.60 -7.36 32.55
CA ARG A 82 -45.77 -7.71 33.37
C ARG A 82 -46.12 -6.55 34.31
N PRO A 83 -47.39 -6.12 34.42
CA PRO A 83 -47.76 -4.91 35.16
C PRO A 83 -47.20 -4.81 36.58
N ASP A 84 -47.18 -5.93 37.31
CA ASP A 84 -46.74 -5.99 38.71
C ASP A 84 -45.30 -6.48 38.90
N VAL A 85 -44.51 -6.55 37.83
CA VAL A 85 -43.13 -7.08 37.90
C VAL A 85 -42.26 -6.26 38.86
N HIS A 86 -42.54 -4.97 38.98
CA HIS A 86 -41.88 -4.03 39.87
C HIS A 86 -42.03 -4.40 41.36
N LEU A 87 -43.05 -5.19 41.73
CA LEU A 87 -43.29 -5.69 43.09
C LEU A 87 -42.57 -7.00 43.39
N SER A 88 -41.83 -7.57 42.42
CA SER A 88 -41.10 -8.81 42.63
C SER A 88 -40.03 -8.64 43.72
N PRO A 89 -39.89 -9.57 44.68
CA PRO A 89 -38.79 -9.58 45.63
C PRO A 89 -37.41 -9.56 44.96
N ARG A 90 -37.32 -10.06 43.70
CA ARG A 90 -36.10 -10.01 42.90
C ARG A 90 -35.63 -8.57 42.64
N LEU A 91 -36.52 -7.59 42.65
CA LEU A 91 -36.21 -6.18 42.41
C LEU A 91 -35.88 -5.40 43.69
N ALA A 92 -36.04 -6.00 44.87
CA ALA A 92 -35.68 -5.35 46.14
C ALA A 92 -34.19 -4.95 46.15
N GLU A 93 -33.29 -5.85 45.73
CA GLU A 93 -31.85 -5.53 45.65
C GLU A 93 -31.52 -4.43 44.63
N PHE A 94 -32.38 -4.23 43.62
CA PHE A 94 -32.22 -3.18 42.63
C PHE A 94 -32.72 -1.84 43.15
N HIS A 95 -33.72 -1.83 44.04
CA HIS A 95 -34.24 -0.60 44.65
C HIS A 95 -33.19 0.08 45.52
N ASP A 96 -32.49 -0.68 46.38
CA ASP A 96 -31.41 -0.15 47.20
C ASP A 96 -30.26 0.41 46.34
N LYS A 97 -29.88 -0.31 45.29
CA LYS A 97 -28.88 0.15 44.30
C LYS A 97 -29.35 1.43 43.59
N ALA A 98 -30.62 1.49 43.19
CA ALA A 98 -31.19 2.65 42.51
C ALA A 98 -31.20 3.88 43.40
N ARG A 99 -31.55 3.74 44.69
CA ARG A 99 -31.48 4.84 45.66
C ARG A 99 -30.07 5.38 45.81
N ALA A 100 -29.08 4.48 45.97
CA ALA A 100 -27.68 4.87 46.04
C ALA A 100 -27.21 5.58 44.75
N VAL A 101 -27.67 5.12 43.59
CA VAL A 101 -27.39 5.77 42.30
C VAL A 101 -28.01 7.16 42.23
N ILE A 102 -29.27 7.35 42.62
CA ILE A 102 -29.92 8.67 42.61
C ILE A 102 -29.17 9.63 43.55
N GLU A 103 -28.81 9.19 44.75
CA GLU A 103 -28.06 10.02 45.70
C GLU A 103 -26.68 10.41 45.16
N ALA A 104 -25.94 9.45 44.60
CA ALA A 104 -24.61 9.71 44.05
C ALA A 104 -24.64 10.61 42.81
N GLU A 105 -25.65 10.47 41.94
CA GLU A 105 -25.71 11.17 40.65
C GLU A 105 -26.35 12.56 40.75
N TYR A 106 -27.21 12.81 41.74
CA TYR A 106 -27.95 14.06 41.84
C TYR A 106 -27.75 14.80 43.18
N GLY A 107 -27.17 14.15 44.20
CA GLY A 107 -26.88 14.74 45.52
C GLY A 107 -28.06 15.50 46.10
N ASP A 108 -27.81 16.68 46.67
CA ASP A 108 -28.84 17.58 47.22
C ASP A 108 -29.68 18.33 46.16
N GLY A 109 -29.64 17.91 44.90
CA GLY A 109 -30.40 18.52 43.80
C GLY A 109 -31.89 18.61 44.10
N SER A 110 -32.43 19.82 44.18
CA SER A 110 -33.84 20.11 44.48
C SER A 110 -34.74 20.15 43.24
N LEU A 111 -34.17 20.36 42.05
CA LEU A 111 -34.85 20.23 40.76
C LEU A 111 -33.93 19.48 39.81
N ILE A 112 -34.21 18.20 39.58
CA ILE A 112 -33.38 17.31 38.75
C ILE A 112 -34.14 16.93 37.48
N TYR A 113 -33.43 16.52 36.43
CA TYR A 113 -34.03 15.72 35.36
C TYR A 113 -33.49 14.29 35.37
N LEU A 114 -34.39 13.32 35.27
CA LEU A 114 -34.04 11.91 35.15
C LEU A 114 -34.42 11.42 33.75
N LYS A 115 -33.42 10.96 33.00
CA LYS A 115 -33.61 10.54 31.61
C LYS A 115 -32.85 9.25 31.32
N ASP A 116 -33.61 8.26 30.88
CA ASP A 116 -33.19 7.07 30.13
C ASP A 116 -34.47 6.54 29.45
N PRO A 117 -34.50 6.30 28.13
CA PRO A 117 -35.70 5.80 27.46
C PRO A 117 -36.30 4.53 28.08
N ARG A 118 -35.48 3.66 28.70
CA ARG A 118 -35.91 2.43 29.41
C ARG A 118 -36.77 2.73 30.64
N ILE A 119 -36.70 3.94 31.19
CA ILE A 119 -37.58 4.37 32.29
C ILE A 119 -39.05 4.32 31.86
N SER A 120 -39.35 4.49 30.57
CA SER A 120 -40.70 4.30 30.01
C SER A 120 -41.27 2.91 30.33
N MET A 121 -40.42 1.88 30.35
CA MET A 121 -40.79 0.49 30.69
C MET A 121 -40.72 0.23 32.20
N LEU A 122 -39.75 0.86 32.88
CA LEU A 122 -39.45 0.64 34.29
C LEU A 122 -40.10 1.69 35.23
N LEU A 123 -41.08 2.45 34.73
CA LEU A 123 -41.61 3.61 35.44
C LEU A 123 -42.18 3.25 36.83
N PRO A 124 -42.95 2.15 37.00
CA PRO A 124 -43.43 1.76 38.32
C PRO A 124 -42.31 1.50 39.34
N PHE A 125 -41.18 0.92 38.90
CA PHE A 125 -40.00 0.71 39.74
C PHE A 125 -39.36 2.05 40.15
N TRP A 126 -39.15 2.96 39.18
CA TRP A 126 -38.52 4.25 39.45
C TRP A 126 -39.37 5.19 40.32
N ARG A 127 -40.71 5.12 40.23
CA ARG A 127 -41.59 5.84 41.16
C ARG A 127 -41.28 5.47 42.61
N GLY A 128 -41.23 4.17 42.92
CA GLY A 128 -40.91 3.70 44.26
C GLY A 128 -39.53 4.15 44.74
N VAL A 129 -38.54 4.27 43.83
CA VAL A 129 -37.19 4.78 44.17
C VAL A 129 -37.23 6.27 44.49
N LEU A 130 -37.94 7.06 43.69
CA LEU A 130 -38.05 8.51 43.84
C LEU A 130 -38.91 8.92 45.05
N ASP A 131 -39.99 8.19 45.31
CA ASP A 131 -40.81 8.34 46.51
C ASP A 131 -39.95 8.15 47.77
N ALA A 132 -39.12 7.10 47.81
CA ALA A 132 -38.19 6.84 48.91
C ALA A 132 -37.07 7.91 49.03
N GLY A 133 -36.80 8.66 47.96
CA GLY A 133 -35.88 9.80 47.94
C GLY A 133 -36.53 11.15 48.28
N GLY A 134 -37.84 11.17 48.53
CA GLY A 134 -38.60 12.40 48.84
C GLY A 134 -38.80 13.32 47.64
N TYR A 135 -38.73 12.79 46.40
CA TYR A 135 -38.96 13.55 45.19
C TYR A 135 -40.44 13.55 44.81
N ARG A 136 -41.02 14.73 44.57
CA ARG A 136 -42.20 14.87 43.72
C ARG A 136 -41.77 14.69 42.28
N TYR A 137 -42.37 13.76 41.54
CA TYR A 137 -42.06 13.58 40.13
C TYR A 137 -43.14 14.18 39.21
N VAL A 138 -42.69 14.74 38.09
CA VAL A 138 -43.52 15.19 36.98
C VAL A 138 -43.00 14.59 35.69
N TYR A 139 -43.88 14.35 34.72
CA TYR A 139 -43.52 13.63 33.49
C TYR A 139 -43.54 14.53 32.27
N LEU A 140 -42.45 14.49 31.50
CA LEU A 140 -42.36 15.12 30.19
C LEU A 140 -42.28 14.02 29.14
N ASN A 141 -43.41 13.74 28.50
CA ASN A 141 -43.56 12.69 27.49
C ASN A 141 -43.24 13.26 26.11
N ILE A 142 -42.29 12.66 25.41
CA ILE A 142 -41.96 13.00 24.04
C ILE A 142 -42.14 11.80 23.11
N HIS A 143 -42.87 12.00 22.03
CA HIS A 143 -42.98 11.02 20.94
C HIS A 143 -42.44 11.58 19.63
N ARG A 144 -42.22 10.67 18.67
CA ARG A 144 -41.84 10.97 17.30
C ARG A 144 -42.52 9.98 16.37
N SER A 145 -42.65 10.35 15.10
CA SER A 145 -43.17 9.45 14.08
C SER A 145 -42.48 8.06 14.15
N PRO A 146 -43.26 6.98 14.22
CA PRO A 146 -42.73 5.63 14.35
C PRO A 146 -41.97 5.18 13.10
N SER A 147 -42.29 5.72 11.91
CA SER A 147 -41.55 5.42 10.67
C SER A 147 -40.15 6.03 10.68
N GLU A 148 -40.00 7.26 11.19
CA GLU A 148 -38.70 7.90 11.35
C GLU A 148 -37.83 7.16 12.37
N ILE A 149 -38.43 6.67 13.45
CA ILE A 149 -37.74 5.84 14.43
C ILE A 149 -37.32 4.52 13.79
N ALA A 150 -38.22 3.82 13.09
CA ALA A 150 -37.91 2.57 12.40
C ALA A 150 -36.75 2.74 11.40
N ALA A 151 -36.77 3.80 10.58
CA ALA A 151 -35.68 4.11 9.66
C ALA A 151 -34.37 4.47 10.38
N SER A 152 -34.43 5.06 11.57
CA SER A 152 -33.23 5.32 12.38
C SER A 152 -32.67 4.06 13.02
N LEU A 153 -33.52 3.15 13.49
CA LEU A 153 -33.10 1.90 14.15
C LEU A 153 -32.58 0.88 13.13
N GLN A 154 -33.20 0.79 11.95
CA GLN A 154 -32.71 -0.05 10.86
C GLN A 154 -31.29 0.34 10.43
N ARG A 155 -31.00 1.64 10.33
CA ARG A 155 -29.66 2.11 9.96
C ARG A 155 -28.61 1.91 11.05
N ARG A 156 -29.00 1.97 12.33
CA ARG A 156 -28.07 1.94 13.47
C ARG A 156 -27.82 0.52 13.97
N ASP A 157 -28.90 -0.25 14.14
CA ASP A 157 -28.90 -1.53 14.84
C ASP A 157 -29.38 -2.70 13.96
N GLU A 158 -29.69 -2.44 12.67
CA GLU A 158 -30.25 -3.43 11.74
C GLU A 158 -31.57 -4.05 12.23
N ILE A 159 -32.31 -3.34 13.07
CA ILE A 159 -33.61 -3.77 13.57
C ILE A 159 -34.64 -3.65 12.44
N ASP A 160 -35.42 -4.73 12.26
CA ASP A 160 -36.52 -4.76 11.29
C ASP A 160 -37.54 -3.63 11.54
N PRO A 161 -38.00 -2.92 10.49
CA PRO A 161 -38.97 -1.85 10.65
C PRO A 161 -40.26 -2.29 11.35
N GLY A 162 -40.78 -3.48 11.06
CA GLY A 162 -41.97 -4.03 11.71
C GLY A 162 -41.77 -4.24 13.21
N LEU A 163 -40.63 -4.80 13.62
CA LEU A 163 -40.29 -4.91 15.04
C LEU A 163 -40.13 -3.53 15.70
N SER A 164 -39.54 -2.56 15.00
CA SER A 164 -39.39 -1.19 15.50
C SER A 164 -40.74 -0.53 15.78
N LEU A 165 -41.73 -0.74 14.91
CA LEU A 165 -43.09 -0.27 15.08
C LEU A 165 -43.78 -0.88 16.31
N LEU A 166 -43.61 -2.18 16.55
CA LEU A 166 -44.16 -2.86 17.74
C LEU A 166 -43.49 -2.36 19.03
N THR A 167 -42.16 -2.21 19.02
CA THR A 167 -41.41 -1.68 20.16
C THR A 167 -41.82 -0.23 20.47
N TRP A 168 -42.08 0.58 19.43
CA TRP A 168 -42.61 1.93 19.59
C TRP A 168 -43.95 1.93 20.30
N LEU A 169 -44.91 1.14 19.80
CA LEU A 169 -46.26 1.08 20.38
C LEU A 169 -46.19 0.65 21.85
N SER A 170 -45.43 -0.41 22.13
CA SER A 170 -45.27 -0.96 23.48
C SER A 170 -44.70 0.06 24.47
N GLN A 171 -43.61 0.76 24.12
CA GLN A 171 -42.96 1.70 25.04
C GLN A 171 -43.80 2.96 25.27
N VAL A 172 -44.46 3.44 24.22
CA VAL A 172 -45.35 4.61 24.30
C VAL A 172 -46.56 4.32 25.18
N LEU A 173 -47.22 3.17 24.99
CA LEU A 173 -48.36 2.77 25.81
C LEU A 173 -47.96 2.54 27.27
N GLN A 174 -46.79 1.94 27.54
CA GLN A 174 -46.28 1.78 28.90
C GLN A 174 -45.97 3.14 29.57
N ALA A 175 -45.29 4.05 28.86
CA ALA A 175 -45.02 5.40 29.36
C ALA A 175 -46.31 6.15 29.70
N GLU A 176 -47.29 6.11 28.80
CA GLU A 176 -48.59 6.73 28.99
C GLU A 176 -49.30 6.10 30.19
N ARG A 177 -49.55 4.79 30.18
CA ARG A 177 -50.31 4.10 31.23
C ARG A 177 -49.70 4.28 32.62
N HIS A 178 -48.38 4.13 32.74
CA HIS A 178 -47.71 4.19 34.04
C HIS A 178 -47.49 5.62 34.57
N SER A 179 -47.62 6.63 33.72
CA SER A 179 -47.57 8.05 34.13
C SER A 179 -48.93 8.64 34.51
N ARG A 180 -50.04 7.90 34.32
CA ARG A 180 -51.39 8.34 34.70
C ARG A 180 -51.48 8.68 36.19
N GLY A 181 -52.36 9.64 36.51
CA GLY A 181 -52.61 10.09 37.88
C GLY A 181 -51.53 11.01 38.45
N GLN A 182 -50.58 11.44 37.64
CA GLN A 182 -49.51 12.35 38.01
C GLN A 182 -49.49 13.55 37.07
N VAL A 183 -48.80 14.61 37.48
CA VAL A 183 -48.65 15.82 36.67
C VAL A 183 -47.74 15.49 35.48
N ARG A 184 -48.27 15.67 34.26
CA ARG A 184 -47.59 15.29 33.02
C ARG A 184 -47.88 16.25 31.87
N HIS A 185 -46.94 16.37 30.96
CA HIS A 185 -47.06 17.12 29.72
C HIS A 185 -46.62 16.25 28.53
N PHE A 186 -47.35 16.32 27.43
CA PHE A 186 -47.05 15.62 26.18
C PHE A 186 -46.54 16.61 25.14
N THR A 187 -45.48 16.24 24.44
CA THR A 187 -44.93 16.99 23.31
C THR A 187 -44.46 16.02 22.23
N SER A 188 -44.28 16.52 21.01
CA SER A 188 -43.69 15.73 19.92
C SER A 188 -42.28 16.25 19.60
N TYR A 189 -41.45 15.41 19.02
CA TYR A 189 -40.14 15.82 18.50
C TYR A 189 -40.29 16.96 17.49
N GLU A 190 -41.37 16.95 16.72
CA GLU A 190 -41.67 18.03 15.78
C GLU A 190 -42.01 19.34 16.50
N ALA A 191 -42.86 19.29 17.54
CA ALA A 191 -43.18 20.46 18.34
C ALA A 191 -41.92 21.04 19.03
N LEU A 192 -41.09 20.18 19.61
CA LEU A 192 -39.82 20.56 20.23
C LEU A 192 -38.87 21.23 19.22
N LEU A 193 -38.76 20.68 18.01
CA LEU A 193 -37.89 21.26 16.99
C LEU A 193 -38.43 22.54 16.37
N ARG A 194 -39.75 22.71 16.33
CA ARG A 194 -40.40 23.91 15.78
C ARG A 194 -40.18 25.09 16.72
N ASP A 195 -40.61 24.95 17.97
CA ASP A 195 -40.52 25.99 18.99
C ASP A 195 -40.23 25.39 20.38
N PRO A 196 -38.95 25.18 20.73
CA PRO A 196 -38.59 24.66 22.04
C PRO A 196 -39.00 25.57 23.20
N ALA A 197 -39.02 26.89 23.00
CA ALA A 197 -39.36 27.85 24.05
C ALA A 197 -40.85 27.71 24.41
N ALA A 198 -41.72 27.57 23.40
CA ALA A 198 -43.13 27.27 23.62
C ALA A 198 -43.35 25.95 24.38
N VAL A 199 -42.57 24.90 24.07
CA VAL A 199 -42.63 23.63 24.82
C VAL A 199 -42.20 23.82 26.27
N ALA A 200 -41.13 24.58 26.54
CA ALA A 200 -40.69 24.88 27.90
C ALA A 200 -41.78 25.63 28.69
N MET A 201 -42.40 26.66 28.10
CA MET A 201 -43.48 27.43 28.75
C MET A 201 -44.75 26.59 29.00
N ALA A 202 -45.12 25.73 28.05
CA ALA A 202 -46.26 24.83 28.21
C ALA A 202 -46.01 23.81 29.33
N ALA A 203 -44.79 23.26 29.42
CA ALA A 203 -44.37 22.38 30.49
C ALA A 203 -44.35 23.10 31.86
N GLU A 204 -43.87 24.35 31.91
CA GLU A 204 -43.91 25.19 33.12
C GLU A 204 -45.34 25.34 33.66
N THR A 205 -46.27 25.68 32.75
CA THR A 205 -47.69 25.86 33.05
C THR A 205 -48.30 24.55 33.56
N ALA A 206 -48.02 23.43 32.89
CA ALA A 206 -48.54 22.12 33.27
C ALA A 206 -47.97 21.65 34.63
N PHE A 207 -46.70 21.93 34.91
CA PHE A 207 -46.02 21.45 36.11
C PHE A 207 -46.30 22.30 37.35
N GLY A 208 -46.77 23.53 37.16
CA GLY A 208 -47.18 24.44 38.23
C GLY A 208 -46.01 25.04 39.01
N PHE A 209 -44.82 25.13 38.39
CA PHE A 209 -43.66 25.82 38.96
C PHE A 209 -42.82 26.47 37.85
N PRO A 210 -42.20 27.63 38.12
CA PRO A 210 -41.35 28.31 37.15
C PRO A 210 -40.01 27.59 36.96
N TRP A 211 -39.48 27.61 35.74
CA TRP A 211 -38.11 27.19 35.48
C TRP A 211 -37.11 28.15 36.12
N PRO A 212 -35.96 27.66 36.63
CA PRO A 212 -34.92 28.53 37.19
C PRO A 212 -34.32 29.54 36.22
N ARG A 213 -34.38 29.25 34.90
CA ARG A 213 -33.84 30.09 33.83
C ARG A 213 -34.88 30.31 32.74
N PRO A 214 -34.74 31.39 31.93
CA PRO A 214 -35.66 31.68 30.83
C PRO A 214 -35.77 30.56 29.80
N ALA A 215 -36.91 30.51 29.11
CA ALA A 215 -37.21 29.49 28.11
C ALA A 215 -36.19 29.50 26.95
N GLU A 216 -35.63 30.66 26.64
CA GLU A 216 -34.63 30.88 25.59
C GLU A 216 -33.32 30.14 25.86
N ASP A 217 -32.90 30.08 27.13
CA ASP A 217 -31.69 29.34 27.53
C ASP A 217 -31.88 27.85 27.29
N GLY A 218 -33.05 27.31 27.65
CA GLY A 218 -33.46 25.95 27.31
C GLY A 218 -33.49 25.71 25.81
N ALA A 219 -34.13 26.61 25.06
CA ALA A 219 -34.28 26.49 23.61
C ALA A 219 -32.94 26.46 22.86
N SER A 220 -31.95 27.21 23.34
CA SER A 220 -30.59 27.24 22.77
C SER A 220 -29.87 25.88 22.82
N ARG A 221 -30.29 24.98 23.73
CA ARG A 221 -29.69 23.65 23.91
C ARG A 221 -30.31 22.58 23.01
N VAL A 222 -31.40 22.89 22.31
CA VAL A 222 -32.05 21.95 21.39
C VAL A 222 -31.31 21.91 20.05
N ASN A 223 -30.70 20.77 19.75
CA ASN A 223 -30.03 20.57 18.46
C ASN A 223 -31.06 20.29 17.35
N ARG A 224 -31.25 21.28 16.46
CA ARG A 224 -32.16 21.20 15.30
C ARG A 224 -31.58 20.48 14.08
N ALA A 225 -30.26 20.24 14.03
CA ALA A 225 -29.58 19.70 12.85
C ALA A 225 -29.80 18.19 12.59
N LEU A 226 -30.62 17.51 13.41
CA LEU A 226 -30.81 16.05 13.38
C LEU A 226 -32.11 15.59 12.68
N ARG A 227 -32.87 16.50 12.05
CA ARG A 227 -34.06 16.14 11.26
C ARG A 227 -33.68 15.99 9.78
N HIS A 228 -33.93 14.79 9.24
CA HIS A 228 -33.68 14.48 7.82
C HIS A 228 -34.99 14.34 7.00
N HIS A 229 -36.17 14.35 7.62
CA HIS A 229 -37.47 14.21 6.94
C HIS A 229 -38.57 15.03 7.64
N ASP A 230 -39.32 15.83 6.89
CA ASP A 230 -40.41 16.69 7.39
C ASP A 230 -41.80 16.02 7.32
N ASP A 231 -41.98 14.95 6.54
CA ASP A 231 -43.30 14.33 6.26
C ASP A 231 -43.64 13.09 7.11
N GLY A 232 -42.83 12.74 8.12
CA GLY A 232 -42.88 11.42 8.75
C GLY A 232 -44.20 11.08 9.46
N VAL A 233 -44.90 12.05 10.05
CA VAL A 233 -46.18 11.80 10.76
C VAL A 233 -47.31 11.57 9.76
N ARG A 234 -47.53 12.50 8.83
CA ARG A 234 -48.58 12.39 7.79
C ARG A 234 -48.42 11.11 6.97
N ALA A 235 -47.19 10.79 6.57
CA ALA A 235 -46.91 9.56 5.82
C ALA A 235 -47.32 8.30 6.60
N VAL A 236 -47.18 8.28 7.93
CA VAL A 236 -47.63 7.15 8.76
C VAL A 236 -49.14 7.07 8.84
N LEU A 237 -49.81 8.21 9.00
CA LEU A 237 -51.27 8.26 9.13
C LEU A 237 -51.99 7.87 7.84
N GLU A 238 -51.38 8.16 6.68
CA GLU A 238 -51.95 7.84 5.36
C GLU A 238 -51.53 6.43 4.86
N ASP A 239 -50.49 5.81 5.44
CA ASP A 239 -50.02 4.49 5.00
C ASP A 239 -50.86 3.35 5.58
N ALA A 240 -51.69 2.76 4.73
CA ALA A 240 -52.54 1.61 5.06
C ALA A 240 -51.76 0.37 5.53
N ARG A 241 -50.46 0.26 5.20
CA ARG A 241 -49.60 -0.86 5.63
C ARG A 241 -49.17 -0.75 7.09
N VAL A 242 -49.23 0.44 7.68
CA VAL A 242 -48.99 0.60 9.12
C VAL A 242 -50.19 0.03 9.89
N PRO A 243 -49.99 -0.77 10.95
CA PRO A 243 -51.11 -1.27 11.75
C PRO A 243 -51.99 -0.16 12.32
N GLY A 244 -53.31 -0.37 12.32
CA GLY A 244 -54.28 0.63 12.80
C GLY A 244 -54.03 1.10 14.24
N LEU A 245 -53.62 0.18 15.12
CA LEU A 245 -53.25 0.49 16.51
C LEU A 245 -52.16 1.56 16.59
N ILE A 246 -51.13 1.49 15.74
CA ILE A 246 -50.04 2.46 15.71
C ILE A 246 -50.51 3.82 15.21
N ARG A 247 -51.31 3.86 14.13
CA ARG A 247 -51.85 5.11 13.59
C ARG A 247 -52.75 5.81 14.61
N GLN A 248 -53.66 5.07 15.23
CA GLN A 248 -54.57 5.60 16.26
C GLN A 248 -53.82 6.13 17.48
N THR A 249 -52.81 5.41 17.98
CA THR A 249 -51.96 5.92 19.07
C THR A 249 -51.22 7.19 18.65
N LEU A 250 -50.65 7.24 17.44
CA LEU A 250 -49.95 8.43 16.95
C LEU A 250 -50.91 9.63 16.83
N GLU A 251 -52.11 9.43 16.30
CA GLU A 251 -53.15 10.49 16.21
C GLU A 251 -53.50 11.07 17.57
N ILE A 252 -53.69 10.22 18.59
CA ILE A 252 -53.97 10.65 19.96
C ILE A 252 -52.80 11.49 20.49
N LEU A 253 -51.56 11.01 20.33
CA LEU A 253 -50.39 11.71 20.86
C LEU A 253 -50.09 13.03 20.15
N GLU A 254 -50.26 13.11 18.83
CA GLU A 254 -50.14 14.37 18.10
C GLU A 254 -51.19 15.39 18.57
N ARG A 255 -52.42 14.93 18.80
CA ARG A 255 -53.49 15.77 19.33
C ARG A 255 -53.18 16.23 20.75
N TRP A 256 -52.67 15.35 21.62
CA TRP A 256 -52.25 15.69 22.98
C TRP A 256 -51.08 16.68 23.01
N ALA A 257 -50.09 16.53 22.11
CA ALA A 257 -48.99 17.48 21.99
C ALA A 257 -49.43 18.86 21.52
N ALA A 258 -50.48 18.95 20.70
CA ALA A 258 -50.99 20.21 20.19
C ALA A 258 -52.01 20.90 21.11
N GLN A 259 -52.86 20.11 21.77
CA GLN A 259 -54.08 20.61 22.44
C GLN A 259 -54.14 20.26 23.94
N GLY A 260 -53.19 19.46 24.43
CA GLY A 260 -53.23 18.90 25.77
C GLY A 260 -53.97 17.56 25.84
N GLU A 261 -53.73 16.85 26.93
CA GLU A 261 -54.29 15.54 27.21
C GLU A 261 -55.82 15.58 27.39
N GLN A 262 -56.53 14.62 26.80
CA GLN A 262 -57.98 14.47 26.95
C GLN A 262 -58.31 13.14 27.62
N ALA A 263 -59.05 13.19 28.73
CA ALA A 263 -59.38 12.01 29.53
C ALA A 263 -60.17 10.93 28.75
N ALA A 264 -60.95 11.32 27.75
CA ALA A 264 -61.72 10.39 26.92
C ALA A 264 -60.84 9.44 26.10
N ASP A 265 -59.61 9.85 25.76
CA ASP A 265 -58.69 9.03 24.97
C ASP A 265 -58.07 7.89 25.80
N HIS A 266 -58.14 7.94 27.14
CA HIS A 266 -57.58 6.88 28.01
C HIS A 266 -58.22 5.53 27.74
N ALA A 267 -59.55 5.49 27.58
CA ALA A 267 -60.28 4.27 27.26
C ALA A 267 -59.85 3.70 25.91
N GLN A 268 -59.66 4.56 24.91
CA GLN A 268 -59.19 4.13 23.59
C GLN A 268 -57.75 3.58 23.64
N LEU A 269 -56.86 4.21 24.41
CA LEU A 269 -55.50 3.71 24.60
C LEU A 269 -55.47 2.39 25.38
N ASP A 270 -56.40 2.19 26.32
CA ASP A 270 -56.56 0.92 27.04
C ASP A 270 -57.05 -0.20 26.12
N ASP A 271 -58.01 0.09 25.24
CA ASP A 271 -58.48 -0.85 24.21
C ASP A 271 -57.37 -1.23 23.23
N ILE A 272 -56.56 -0.24 22.80
CA ILE A 272 -55.39 -0.46 21.95
C ILE A 272 -54.35 -1.36 22.67
N ALA A 273 -54.07 -1.08 23.95
CA ALA A 273 -53.13 -1.87 24.73
C ALA A 273 -53.64 -3.32 24.93
N ALA A 274 -54.92 -3.51 25.20
CA ALA A 274 -55.53 -4.84 25.33
C ALA A 274 -55.45 -5.64 24.02
N ALA A 275 -55.75 -4.99 22.88
CA ALA A 275 -55.63 -5.62 21.56
C ALA A 275 -54.16 -5.97 21.22
N PHE A 276 -53.21 -5.12 21.63
CA PHE A 276 -51.78 -5.38 21.46
C PHE A 276 -51.30 -6.56 22.33
N ASP A 277 -51.74 -6.63 23.59
CA ASP A 277 -51.41 -7.72 24.51
C ASP A 277 -52.00 -9.07 24.02
N GLU A 278 -53.21 -9.07 23.47
CA GLU A 278 -53.81 -10.26 22.86
C GLU A 278 -53.00 -10.74 21.63
N ALA A 279 -52.61 -9.80 20.76
CA ALA A 279 -51.75 -10.11 19.62
C ALA A 279 -50.36 -10.62 20.06
N GLU A 280 -49.80 -10.06 21.14
CA GLU A 280 -48.55 -10.56 21.73
C GLU A 280 -48.69 -12.03 22.13
N GLY A 281 -49.74 -12.38 22.88
CA GLY A 281 -49.97 -13.75 23.33
C GLY A 281 -50.09 -14.77 22.19
N LEU A 282 -50.63 -14.35 21.03
CA LEU A 282 -50.75 -15.19 19.84
C LEU A 282 -49.42 -15.37 19.09
N PHE A 283 -48.65 -14.30 18.92
CA PHE A 283 -47.48 -14.30 18.04
C PHE A 283 -46.14 -14.46 18.76
N ALA A 284 -46.07 -14.23 20.07
CA ALA A 284 -44.81 -14.25 20.82
C ALA A 284 -44.07 -15.58 20.70
N GLY A 285 -44.76 -16.71 20.83
CA GLY A 285 -44.16 -18.04 20.69
C GLY A 285 -43.62 -18.30 19.28
N ALA A 286 -44.40 -17.94 18.26
CA ALA A 286 -44.00 -18.09 16.86
C ALA A 286 -42.79 -17.21 16.52
N MET A 287 -42.80 -15.94 16.96
CA MET A 287 -41.69 -15.01 16.78
C MET A 287 -40.44 -15.43 17.56
N GLN A 288 -40.60 -15.99 18.75
CA GLN A 288 -39.47 -16.54 19.51
C GLN A 288 -38.85 -17.75 18.79
N ALA A 289 -39.66 -18.66 18.26
CA ALA A 289 -39.18 -19.80 17.48
C ALA A 289 -38.43 -19.34 16.21
N LEU A 290 -38.96 -18.33 15.50
CA LEU A 290 -38.29 -17.73 14.33
C LEU A 290 -36.96 -17.08 14.71
N ARG A 291 -36.91 -16.31 15.81
CA ARG A 291 -35.67 -15.72 16.33
C ARG A 291 -34.63 -16.78 16.69
N SER A 292 -35.03 -17.81 17.43
CA SER A 292 -34.14 -18.92 17.79
C SER A 292 -33.58 -19.63 16.56
N ARG A 293 -34.43 -19.89 15.56
CA ARG A 293 -33.99 -20.50 14.30
C ARG A 293 -33.06 -19.59 13.51
N SER A 294 -33.34 -18.30 13.44
CA SER A 294 -32.46 -17.31 12.80
C SER A 294 -31.10 -17.25 13.49
N ALA A 295 -31.08 -17.25 14.82
CA ALA A 295 -29.84 -17.27 15.62
C ALA A 295 -29.03 -18.55 15.39
N GLN A 296 -29.67 -19.70 15.23
CA GLN A 296 -29.00 -20.97 14.87
C GLN A 296 -28.44 -20.95 13.45
N LEU A 297 -29.05 -20.22 12.52
CA LEU A 297 -28.59 -20.09 11.14
C LEU A 297 -27.47 -19.05 10.97
N ALA A 298 -27.34 -18.09 11.88
CA ALA A 298 -26.35 -17.00 11.80
C ALA A 298 -24.89 -17.49 11.68
N PRO A 299 -24.40 -18.46 12.48
CA PRO A 299 -23.04 -18.99 12.33
C PRO A 299 -22.80 -19.65 10.97
N THR A 300 -23.82 -20.30 10.43
CA THR A 300 -23.74 -20.96 9.11
C THR A 300 -23.60 -19.93 8.00
N ARG A 301 -24.39 -18.85 8.04
CA ARG A 301 -24.28 -17.74 7.08
C ARG A 301 -22.94 -17.02 7.18
N ALA A 302 -22.46 -16.76 8.41
CA ALA A 302 -21.14 -16.15 8.61
C ALA A 302 -20.02 -17.02 8.03
N ARG A 303 -20.10 -18.35 8.21
CA ARG A 303 -19.16 -19.30 7.61
C ARG A 303 -19.24 -19.32 6.08
N GLU A 304 -20.44 -19.26 5.52
CA GLU A 304 -20.63 -19.20 4.07
C GLU A 304 -19.97 -17.97 3.44
N GLU A 305 -20.14 -16.79 4.05
CA GLU A 305 -19.50 -15.55 3.58
C GLU A 305 -17.98 -15.56 3.75
N ALA A 306 -17.47 -16.12 4.86
CA ALA A 306 -16.04 -16.31 5.04
C ALA A 306 -15.45 -17.22 3.93
N LEU A 307 -16.12 -18.34 3.63
CA LEU A 307 -15.70 -19.26 2.57
C LEU A 307 -15.77 -18.62 1.18
N LYS A 308 -16.78 -17.78 0.90
CA LYS A 308 -16.84 -17.02 -0.36
C LYS A 308 -15.67 -16.07 -0.52
N THR A 309 -15.31 -15.38 0.57
CA THR A 309 -14.18 -14.44 0.60
C THR A 309 -12.85 -15.17 0.40
N GLU A 310 -12.66 -16.29 1.09
CA GLU A 310 -11.47 -17.14 0.95
C GLU A 310 -11.35 -17.71 -0.48
N LYS A 311 -12.46 -18.21 -1.04
CA LYS A 311 -12.50 -18.69 -2.42
C LYS A 311 -12.08 -17.61 -3.41
N ALA A 312 -12.61 -16.39 -3.28
CA ALA A 312 -12.24 -15.28 -4.16
C ALA A 312 -10.74 -14.93 -4.07
N ALA A 313 -10.16 -14.97 -2.87
CA ALA A 313 -8.72 -14.75 -2.67
C ALA A 313 -7.88 -15.87 -3.32
N LEU A 314 -8.29 -17.14 -3.16
CA LEU A 314 -7.63 -18.28 -3.79
C LEU A 314 -7.71 -18.23 -5.32
N GLU A 315 -8.85 -17.82 -5.89
CA GLU A 315 -9.01 -17.64 -7.33
C GLU A 315 -8.10 -16.53 -7.87
N ALA A 316 -7.95 -15.43 -7.14
CA ALA A 316 -7.02 -14.35 -7.49
C ALA A 316 -5.56 -14.83 -7.44
N HIS A 317 -5.18 -15.57 -6.39
CA HIS A 317 -3.84 -16.15 -6.25
C HIS A 317 -3.54 -17.14 -7.38
N LEU A 318 -4.49 -18.01 -7.72
CA LEU A 318 -4.35 -18.96 -8.83
C LEU A 318 -4.17 -18.23 -10.17
N THR A 319 -4.92 -17.16 -10.39
CA THR A 319 -4.79 -16.32 -11.59
C THR A 319 -3.41 -15.63 -11.67
N GLN A 320 -2.88 -15.17 -10.53
CA GLN A 320 -1.54 -14.59 -10.51
C GLN A 320 -0.46 -15.64 -10.74
N ALA A 321 -0.54 -16.78 -10.06
CA ALA A 321 0.43 -17.87 -10.20
C ALA A 321 0.47 -18.42 -11.64
N THR A 322 -0.67 -18.48 -12.33
CA THR A 322 -0.72 -18.90 -13.73
C THR A 322 -0.08 -17.88 -14.68
N LYS A 323 -0.22 -16.57 -14.43
CA LYS A 323 0.51 -15.53 -15.16
C LYS A 323 2.01 -15.61 -14.91
N ASP A 324 2.43 -15.74 -13.66
CA ASP A 324 3.84 -15.83 -13.29
C ASP A 324 4.50 -17.03 -13.94
N LYS A 325 3.81 -18.18 -13.94
CA LYS A 325 4.27 -19.38 -14.66
C LYS A 325 4.44 -19.10 -16.16
N ALA A 326 3.48 -18.45 -16.81
CA ALA A 326 3.58 -18.13 -18.24
C ALA A 326 4.77 -17.21 -18.55
N MET A 327 5.05 -16.22 -17.69
CA MET A 327 6.23 -15.36 -17.85
C MET A 327 7.53 -16.14 -17.66
N LEU A 328 7.58 -17.04 -16.68
CA LEU A 328 8.73 -17.92 -16.44
C LEU A 328 8.99 -18.85 -17.63
N ASP A 329 7.95 -19.45 -18.20
CA ASP A 329 8.05 -20.33 -19.38
C ASP A 329 8.56 -19.53 -20.62
N GLU A 330 8.12 -18.28 -20.79
CA GLU A 330 8.61 -17.38 -21.84
C GLU A 330 10.09 -17.01 -21.62
N HIS A 331 10.48 -16.61 -20.41
CA HIS A 331 11.88 -16.32 -20.08
C HIS A 331 12.78 -17.54 -20.29
N LEU A 332 12.32 -18.74 -19.92
CA LEU A 332 13.07 -19.97 -20.14
C LEU A 332 13.29 -20.23 -21.63
N THR A 333 12.29 -19.95 -22.47
CA THR A 333 12.38 -20.06 -23.92
C THR A 333 13.42 -19.08 -24.49
N GLN A 334 13.38 -17.82 -24.05
CA GLN A 334 14.34 -16.79 -24.48
C GLN A 334 15.78 -17.12 -24.06
N ILE A 335 15.99 -17.56 -22.81
CA ILE A 335 17.30 -17.99 -22.32
C ILE A 335 17.81 -19.18 -23.13
N THR A 336 16.95 -20.13 -23.45
CA THR A 336 17.29 -21.31 -24.26
C THR A 336 17.72 -20.90 -25.67
N GLN A 337 16.99 -19.99 -26.32
CA GLN A 337 17.35 -19.47 -27.64
C GLN A 337 18.67 -18.71 -27.63
N ALA A 338 18.86 -17.79 -26.68
CA ALA A 338 20.10 -17.02 -26.53
C ALA A 338 21.32 -17.93 -26.28
N ARG A 339 21.14 -18.98 -25.46
CA ARG A 339 22.18 -20.00 -25.26
C ARG A 339 22.52 -20.71 -26.57
N ASP A 340 21.52 -21.13 -27.34
CA ASP A 340 21.73 -21.87 -28.59
C ASP A 340 22.34 -21.00 -29.70
N GLU A 341 22.08 -19.68 -29.69
CA GLU A 341 22.79 -18.70 -30.53
C GLU A 341 24.24 -18.53 -30.10
N ALA A 342 24.49 -18.29 -28.81
CA ALA A 342 25.85 -18.14 -28.30
C ALA A 342 26.72 -19.40 -28.54
N LEU A 343 26.13 -20.60 -28.46
CA LEU A 343 26.80 -21.85 -28.81
C LEU A 343 27.15 -21.93 -30.31
N ARG A 344 26.26 -21.48 -31.19
CA ARG A 344 26.53 -21.40 -32.64
C ARG A 344 27.66 -20.42 -32.93
N ASP A 345 27.60 -19.22 -32.37
CA ASP A 345 28.63 -18.19 -32.54
C ASP A 345 30.00 -18.70 -32.05
N CYS A 346 30.04 -19.33 -30.86
CA CYS A 346 31.25 -19.92 -30.31
C CYS A 346 31.84 -21.01 -31.24
N ASN A 347 31.01 -21.86 -31.83
CA ASN A 347 31.46 -22.87 -32.77
C ASN A 347 32.03 -22.24 -34.06
N THR A 348 31.35 -21.24 -34.63
CA THR A 348 31.87 -20.54 -35.82
C THR A 348 33.18 -19.80 -35.55
N ALA A 349 33.32 -19.16 -34.39
CA ALA A 349 34.56 -18.51 -33.97
C ALA A 349 35.71 -19.53 -33.82
N ARG A 350 35.43 -20.72 -33.28
CA ARG A 350 36.40 -21.81 -33.19
C ARG A 350 36.85 -22.32 -34.56
N GLU A 351 35.92 -22.47 -35.50
CA GLU A 351 36.23 -22.85 -36.88
C GLU A 351 37.11 -21.80 -37.56
N ALA A 352 36.74 -20.51 -37.47
CA ALA A 352 37.52 -19.41 -38.02
C ALA A 352 38.92 -19.32 -37.37
N GLN A 353 39.04 -19.55 -36.06
CA GLN A 353 40.33 -19.60 -35.38
C GLN A 353 41.20 -20.75 -35.91
N ALA A 354 40.63 -21.95 -36.06
CA ALA A 354 41.35 -23.10 -36.60
C ALA A 354 41.84 -22.85 -38.04
N GLU A 355 41.02 -22.20 -38.88
CA GLU A 355 41.41 -21.81 -40.23
C GLU A 355 42.54 -20.77 -40.24
N ALA A 356 42.46 -19.77 -39.36
CA ALA A 356 43.50 -18.75 -39.21
C ALA A 356 44.83 -19.36 -38.73
N GLU A 357 44.80 -20.24 -37.74
CA GLU A 357 45.97 -20.99 -37.26
C GLU A 357 46.59 -21.85 -38.38
N ALA A 358 45.77 -22.55 -39.17
CA ALA A 358 46.23 -23.32 -40.31
C ALA A 358 46.83 -22.44 -41.43
N HIS A 359 46.25 -21.25 -41.66
CA HIS A 359 46.81 -20.28 -42.61
C HIS A 359 48.16 -19.74 -42.13
N GLN A 360 48.26 -19.35 -40.85
CA GLN A 360 49.50 -18.88 -40.24
C GLN A 360 50.59 -19.96 -40.29
N ALA A 361 50.26 -21.23 -40.03
CA ALA A 361 51.20 -22.34 -40.14
C ALA A 361 51.73 -22.50 -41.57
N ARG A 362 50.88 -22.37 -42.60
CA ARG A 362 51.30 -22.40 -44.01
C ARG A 362 52.23 -21.24 -44.35
N GLN A 363 51.88 -20.03 -43.94
CA GLN A 363 52.74 -18.85 -44.15
C GLN A 363 54.09 -18.99 -43.46
N GLN A 364 54.13 -19.55 -42.24
CA GLN A 364 55.36 -19.81 -41.53
C GLN A 364 56.23 -20.83 -42.27
N GLN A 365 55.63 -21.92 -42.75
CA GLN A 365 56.34 -22.92 -43.55
C GLN A 365 56.91 -22.32 -44.85
N GLU A 366 56.17 -21.42 -45.51
CA GLU A 366 56.65 -20.70 -46.69
C GLU A 366 57.81 -19.75 -46.36
N LEU A 367 57.71 -19.00 -45.26
CA LEU A 367 58.79 -18.14 -44.77
C LEU A 367 60.06 -18.95 -44.45
N ASP A 368 59.92 -20.11 -43.81
CA ASP A 368 61.04 -20.99 -43.50
C ASP A 368 61.70 -21.50 -44.79
N MET A 369 60.92 -21.92 -45.79
CA MET A 369 61.44 -22.33 -47.11
C MET A 369 62.16 -21.19 -47.84
N LEU A 370 61.61 -19.97 -47.82
CA LEU A 370 62.25 -18.80 -48.41
C LEU A 370 63.55 -18.43 -47.68
N THR A 371 63.55 -18.55 -46.35
CA THR A 371 64.73 -18.30 -45.50
C THR A 371 65.84 -19.31 -45.81
N ASP A 372 65.51 -20.59 -45.95
CA ASP A 372 66.46 -21.62 -46.35
C ASP A 372 67.03 -21.36 -47.75
N ARG A 373 66.17 -20.96 -48.70
CA ARG A 373 66.59 -20.63 -50.06
C ARG A 373 67.51 -19.41 -50.10
N LEU A 374 67.19 -18.36 -49.33
CA LEU A 374 68.05 -17.19 -49.16
C LEU A 374 69.40 -17.58 -48.54
N THR A 375 69.40 -18.48 -47.56
CA THR A 375 70.62 -18.99 -46.92
C THR A 375 71.48 -19.75 -47.93
N GLN A 376 70.87 -20.60 -48.77
CA GLN A 376 71.57 -21.31 -49.85
C GLN A 376 72.16 -20.35 -50.89
N ILE A 377 71.38 -19.37 -51.36
CA ILE A 377 71.85 -18.34 -52.30
C ILE A 377 73.00 -17.55 -51.69
N THR A 378 72.91 -17.19 -50.42
CA THR A 378 73.96 -16.45 -49.72
C THR A 378 75.24 -17.27 -49.63
N ARG A 379 75.15 -18.57 -49.30
CA ARG A 379 76.30 -19.49 -49.29
C ARG A 379 76.93 -19.63 -50.68
N ALA A 380 76.13 -19.86 -51.71
CA ALA A 380 76.61 -19.98 -53.09
C ALA A 380 77.28 -18.69 -53.57
N ARG A 381 76.72 -17.53 -53.22
CA ARG A 381 77.33 -16.22 -53.48
C ARG A 381 78.69 -16.10 -52.80
N ASP A 382 78.78 -16.44 -51.51
CA ASP A 382 80.02 -16.32 -50.74
C ASP A 382 81.10 -17.28 -51.26
N GLU A 383 80.72 -18.48 -51.71
CA GLU A 383 81.61 -19.42 -52.38
C GLU A 383 82.12 -18.88 -53.73
N ALA A 384 81.22 -18.35 -54.57
CA ALA A 384 81.61 -17.73 -55.84
C ALA A 384 82.53 -16.52 -55.65
N LEU A 385 82.33 -15.73 -54.58
CA LEU A 385 83.22 -14.63 -54.22
C LEU A 385 84.61 -15.13 -53.82
N ARG A 386 84.71 -16.24 -53.06
CA ARG A 386 86.00 -16.86 -52.71
C ARG A 386 86.71 -17.40 -53.94
N ASP A 387 85.99 -18.06 -54.83
CA ASP A 387 86.55 -18.58 -56.08
C ASP A 387 87.08 -17.44 -56.96
N ARG A 388 86.30 -16.37 -57.09
CA ARG A 388 86.71 -15.15 -57.79
C ARG A 388 87.97 -14.55 -57.18
N ASP A 389 88.02 -14.39 -55.85
CA ASP A 389 89.17 -13.80 -55.17
C ASP A 389 90.43 -14.67 -55.31
N THR A 390 90.26 -16.00 -55.30
CA THR A 390 91.33 -16.97 -55.58
C THR A 390 91.83 -16.86 -57.01
N ALA A 391 90.92 -16.76 -57.99
CA ALA A 391 91.26 -16.55 -59.40
C ALA A 391 92.01 -15.22 -59.59
N LEU A 392 91.55 -14.14 -58.96
CA LEU A 392 92.24 -12.84 -58.97
C LEU A 392 93.64 -12.92 -58.37
N ALA A 393 93.83 -13.67 -57.29
CA ALA A 393 95.16 -13.89 -56.69
C ALA A 393 96.09 -14.69 -57.62
N THR A 394 95.56 -15.65 -58.37
CA THR A 394 96.31 -16.41 -59.39
C THR A 394 96.70 -15.50 -60.56
N ILE A 395 95.75 -14.73 -61.11
CA ILE A 395 96.02 -13.75 -62.18
C ILE A 395 97.07 -12.74 -61.71
N ARG A 396 96.99 -12.22 -60.47
CA ARG A 396 98.02 -11.32 -59.91
C ARG A 396 99.40 -11.98 -59.89
N ARG A 397 99.51 -13.23 -59.46
CA ARG A 397 100.78 -13.98 -59.46
C ARG A 397 101.33 -14.16 -60.87
N GLU A 398 100.48 -14.50 -61.83
CA GLU A 398 100.86 -14.63 -63.24
C GLU A 398 101.33 -13.30 -63.83
N THR A 399 100.61 -12.21 -63.57
CA THR A 399 101.00 -10.86 -64.00
C THR A 399 102.35 -10.46 -63.41
N ILE A 400 102.60 -10.70 -62.12
CA ILE A 400 103.91 -10.47 -61.50
C ILE A 400 104.98 -11.32 -62.19
N ALA A 401 104.72 -12.61 -62.46
CA ALA A 401 105.67 -13.49 -63.13
C ALA A 401 105.99 -13.04 -64.57
N VAL A 402 104.99 -12.59 -65.33
CA VAL A 402 105.17 -12.02 -66.68
C VAL A 402 105.97 -10.72 -66.62
N THR A 403 105.68 -9.86 -65.64
CA THR A 403 106.39 -8.59 -65.44
C THR A 403 107.87 -8.84 -65.12
N ASN A 404 108.16 -9.81 -64.26
CA ASN A 404 109.53 -10.25 -63.95
C ASN A 404 110.23 -10.85 -65.17
N ARG A 405 109.52 -11.64 -65.99
CA ARG A 405 110.05 -12.17 -67.26
C ARG A 405 110.39 -11.04 -68.23
N ALA A 406 109.51 -10.05 -68.37
CA ALA A 406 109.72 -8.89 -69.22
C ALA A 406 110.96 -8.09 -68.77
N ALA A 407 111.09 -7.85 -67.45
CA ALA A 407 112.27 -7.20 -66.87
C ALA A 407 113.56 -8.00 -67.11
N ALA A 408 113.52 -9.33 -67.00
CA ALA A 408 114.67 -10.20 -67.29
C ALA A 408 115.05 -10.18 -68.78
N THR A 409 114.08 -10.19 -69.70
CA THR A 409 114.35 -10.04 -71.14
C THR A 409 114.91 -8.67 -71.48
N GLU A 410 114.46 -7.60 -70.81
CA GLU A 410 115.00 -6.25 -71.01
C GLU A 410 116.45 -6.16 -70.54
N ALA A 411 116.77 -6.74 -69.36
CA ALA A 411 118.14 -6.84 -68.87
C ALA A 411 119.04 -7.66 -69.80
N ALA A 412 118.54 -8.78 -70.34
CA ALA A 412 119.27 -9.59 -71.32
C ALA A 412 119.50 -8.83 -72.63
N ARG A 413 118.52 -8.03 -73.07
CA ARG A 413 118.63 -7.18 -74.26
C ARG A 413 119.70 -6.10 -74.08
N GLN A 414 119.75 -5.46 -72.91
CA GLN A 414 120.80 -4.49 -72.57
C GLN A 414 122.19 -5.14 -72.53
N GLN A 415 122.34 -6.35 -71.98
CA GLN A 415 123.60 -7.11 -72.05
C GLN A 415 124.00 -7.46 -73.48
N LEU A 416 123.04 -7.84 -74.33
CA LEU A 416 123.30 -8.15 -75.73
C LEU A 416 123.74 -6.90 -76.52
N GLU A 417 123.16 -5.75 -76.20
CA GLU A 417 123.53 -4.48 -76.81
C GLU A 417 124.93 -4.02 -76.36
N GLN A 418 125.29 -4.25 -75.10
CA GLN A 418 126.63 -4.00 -74.57
C GLN A 418 127.68 -4.88 -75.26
N SER A 419 127.44 -6.19 -75.35
CA SER A 419 128.34 -7.14 -76.01
C SER A 419 128.44 -6.89 -77.53
N ARG A 420 127.37 -6.44 -78.17
CA ARG A 420 127.41 -6.00 -79.58
C ARG A 420 128.31 -4.78 -79.76
N LYS A 421 128.24 -3.77 -78.88
CA LYS A 421 129.14 -2.61 -78.92
C LYS A 421 130.61 -3.01 -78.73
N GLU A 422 130.87 -3.97 -77.85
CA GLU A 422 132.22 -4.54 -77.65
C GLU A 422 132.72 -5.28 -78.90
N ALA A 423 131.85 -6.07 -79.56
CA ALA A 423 132.18 -6.77 -80.79
C ALA A 423 132.40 -5.82 -81.99
N GLU A 424 131.61 -4.76 -82.12
CA GLU A 424 131.79 -3.72 -83.15
C GLU A 424 133.10 -2.95 -82.91
N ALA A 425 133.47 -2.67 -81.65
CA ALA A 425 134.76 -2.06 -81.31
C ALA A 425 135.95 -2.98 -81.66
N LEU A 426 135.85 -4.29 -81.38
CA LEU A 426 136.87 -5.28 -81.75
C LEU A 426 137.00 -5.47 -83.27
N SER A 427 135.88 -5.49 -83.99
CA SER A 427 135.87 -5.55 -85.47
C SER A 427 136.54 -4.31 -86.05
N GLY A 428 136.23 -3.11 -85.53
CA GLY A 428 136.87 -1.87 -85.95
C GLY A 428 138.40 -1.89 -85.73
N GLN A 429 138.87 -2.44 -84.60
CA GLN A 429 140.30 -2.61 -84.35
C GLN A 429 140.97 -3.58 -85.33
N LEU A 430 140.32 -4.71 -85.64
CA LEU A 430 140.82 -5.70 -86.60
C LEU A 430 140.83 -5.17 -88.05
N GLU A 431 139.82 -4.39 -88.45
CA GLU A 431 139.77 -3.74 -89.76
C GLU A 431 140.91 -2.73 -89.93
N THR A 432 141.20 -1.98 -88.86
CA THR A 432 142.28 -0.98 -88.83
C THR A 432 143.65 -1.67 -88.90
N GLN A 433 143.86 -2.75 -88.13
CA GLN A 433 145.07 -3.57 -88.22
C GLN A 433 145.23 -4.25 -89.59
N ARG A 434 144.14 -4.70 -90.21
CA ARG A 434 144.16 -5.31 -91.55
C ARG A 434 144.52 -4.29 -92.63
N GLN A 435 144.02 -3.06 -92.54
CA GLN A 435 144.38 -1.99 -93.47
C GLN A 435 145.87 -1.59 -93.32
N GLU A 436 146.38 -1.49 -92.09
CA GLU A 436 147.82 -1.25 -91.84
C GLU A 436 148.69 -2.37 -92.43
N PHE A 437 148.26 -3.64 -92.30
CA PHE A 437 148.98 -4.78 -92.86
C PHE A 437 148.98 -4.79 -94.39
N LEU A 438 147.87 -4.37 -95.02
CA LEU A 438 147.73 -4.31 -96.48
C LEU A 438 148.49 -3.12 -97.11
N SER A 439 148.75 -2.05 -96.36
CA SER A 439 149.57 -0.90 -96.80
C SER A 439 151.08 -1.06 -96.53
N SER A 440 151.50 -2.09 -95.80
CA SER A 440 152.91 -2.30 -95.43
C SER A 440 153.79 -2.76 -96.60
N THR A 441 155.02 -2.24 -96.66
CA THR A 441 156.04 -2.50 -97.70
C THR A 441 156.37 -3.99 -97.89
N SER A 442 156.18 -4.82 -96.85
CA SER A 442 156.32 -6.29 -96.91
C SER A 442 155.22 -6.99 -97.74
N TRP A 443 154.01 -6.42 -97.84
CA TRP A 443 152.91 -6.98 -98.64
C TRP A 443 153.08 -6.71 -100.15
N ARG A 444 153.73 -5.61 -100.55
CA ARG A 444 154.02 -5.30 -101.96
C ARG A 444 155.27 -6.01 -102.49
N VAL A 445 156.27 -6.27 -101.65
CA VAL A 445 157.53 -6.95 -102.04
C VAL A 445 157.39 -8.48 -102.13
N SER A 446 156.46 -9.10 -101.38
CA SER A 446 156.23 -10.55 -101.40
C SER A 446 155.41 -11.08 -102.59
N ALA A 447 155.10 -10.22 -103.58
CA ALA A 447 154.36 -10.60 -104.79
C ALA A 447 154.97 -11.78 -105.58
N PRO A 448 156.31 -11.93 -105.73
CA PRO A 448 156.89 -13.09 -106.40
C PRO A 448 156.74 -14.38 -105.58
N VAL A 449 156.74 -14.29 -104.25
CA VAL A 449 156.66 -15.44 -103.32
C VAL A 449 155.23 -15.99 -103.19
N ARG A 450 154.22 -15.13 -103.36
CA ARG A 450 152.80 -15.58 -103.39
C ARG A 450 152.43 -16.35 -104.66
N ALA A 451 153.18 -16.20 -105.75
CA ALA A 451 153.01 -17.01 -106.96
C ALA A 451 153.48 -18.47 -106.73
N LEU A 452 154.48 -18.70 -105.86
CA LEU A 452 154.86 -20.04 -105.42
C LEU A 452 153.91 -20.64 -104.36
N GLY A 453 153.26 -19.81 -103.53
CA GLY A 453 152.33 -20.27 -102.49
C GLY A 453 150.96 -20.77 -102.99
N ARG A 454 150.55 -20.44 -104.23
CA ARG A 454 149.31 -20.95 -104.82
C ARG A 454 149.45 -22.37 -105.41
N LEU A 455 150.64 -22.96 -105.37
CA LEU A 455 150.88 -24.35 -105.78
C LEU A 455 150.73 -25.39 -104.65
N ILE A 456 150.46 -24.99 -103.38
CA ILE A 456 150.44 -25.94 -102.23
C ILE A 456 149.10 -26.06 -101.47
N ARG A 457 148.08 -25.23 -101.71
CA ARG A 457 146.78 -25.39 -100.99
C ARG A 457 145.64 -25.83 -101.91
N ARG A 458 145.71 -27.11 -102.29
CA ARG A 458 144.58 -28.00 -102.53
C ARG A 458 144.42 -28.94 -101.32
N ARG A 459 143.41 -28.70 -100.48
CA ARG A 459 142.48 -29.68 -99.90
C ARG A 459 141.39 -28.97 -99.13
#